data_AF-A0AA41S048-F1
#
_entry.id   AF-A0AA41S048-F1
#
_cell.length_a   1.000
_cell.length_b   1.000
_cell.length_c   1.000
_cell.angle_alpha   90.00
_cell.angle_beta   90.00
_cell.angle_gamma   90.00
#
_symmetry.space_group_name_H-M   'P 1'
#
loop_
_entity.id
_entity.type
_entity.pdbx_description
1 polymer ?
#
loop_
_entity_poly.entity_id
_entity_poly.type
_entity_poly.pdbx_seq_one_letter_code
_entity_poly.pdbx_strand_id
1 'polypeptide(L)'
;LYRFLVRTTGSKFNAVILKRLPCGVVLVGTVTDDTRVYEVPSMEIAALRFTETGRARIEKAGGECLTFDQLALRAPLGQNTHFGAPGVPHSHNKPYVRSKGRKFEKARRKRNIRGFRV
;
A
#
# COMPACT_ATOMS: atom_id res chain seq x y z
N LEU A 1 0.15 -4.80 -19.91
CA LEU A 1 -0.68 -3.62 -19.58
C LEU A 1 0.12 -2.45 -18.99
N TYR A 2 0.72 -2.55 -17.79
CA TYR A 2 1.51 -1.44 -17.20
C TYR A 2 2.74 -0.99 -18.03
N ARG A 3 3.36 -1.89 -18.82
CA ARG A 3 4.43 -1.53 -19.78
C ARG A 3 3.97 -0.52 -20.83
N PHE A 4 2.71 -0.61 -21.28
CA PHE A 4 2.11 0.29 -22.25
C PHE A 4 1.76 1.63 -21.59
N LEU A 5 1.10 1.59 -20.42
CA LEU A 5 0.74 2.78 -19.64
C LEU A 5 1.96 3.62 -19.21
N VAL A 6 3.06 3.01 -18.79
CA VAL A 6 4.29 3.76 -18.43
C VAL A 6 4.85 4.55 -19.60
N ARG A 7 4.75 4.00 -20.83
CA ARG A 7 5.21 4.67 -22.05
C ARG A 7 4.29 5.81 -22.49
N THR A 8 2.99 5.71 -22.22
CA THR A 8 2.00 6.68 -22.71
C THR A 8 1.62 7.75 -21.68
N THR A 9 1.64 7.45 -20.37
CA THR A 9 1.11 8.37 -19.34
C THR A 9 2.17 9.12 -18.55
N GLY A 10 3.46 8.74 -18.63
CA GLY A 10 4.55 9.43 -17.91
C GLY A 10 4.42 9.48 -16.38
N SER A 11 3.47 8.74 -15.80
CA SER A 11 3.12 8.84 -14.39
C SER A 11 4.12 8.07 -13.52
N LYS A 12 4.69 8.76 -12.52
CA LYS A 12 5.63 8.16 -11.55
C LYS A 12 5.00 6.96 -10.81
N PHE A 13 3.68 6.98 -10.61
CA PHE A 13 2.91 5.89 -10.01
C PHE A 13 2.96 4.61 -10.85
N ASN A 14 2.68 4.70 -12.16
CA ASN A 14 2.70 3.53 -13.05
C ASN A 14 4.14 3.00 -13.23
N ALA A 15 5.14 3.89 -13.21
CA ALA A 15 6.56 3.50 -13.28
C ALA A 15 7.03 2.76 -12.02
N VAL A 16 6.54 3.16 -10.84
CA VAL A 16 6.79 2.47 -9.57
C VAL A 16 6.09 1.12 -9.54
N ILE A 17 4.83 1.03 -10.02
CA ILE A 17 4.13 -0.25 -10.14
C ILE A 17 4.85 -1.18 -11.13
N LEU A 18 5.33 -0.67 -12.26
CA LEU A 18 6.10 -1.47 -13.22
C LEU A 18 7.45 -1.95 -12.65
N LYS A 19 8.13 -1.13 -11.85
CA LYS A 19 9.36 -1.52 -11.13
C LYS A 19 9.10 -2.49 -9.98
N ARG A 20 7.89 -2.50 -9.41
CA ARG A 20 7.47 -3.38 -8.30
C ARG A 20 6.78 -4.66 -8.73
N LEU A 21 6.24 -4.71 -9.96
CA LEU A 21 5.67 -5.93 -10.54
C LEU A 21 6.63 -7.15 -10.59
N PRO A 22 7.97 -6.99 -10.66
CA PRO A 22 8.88 -8.13 -10.50
C PRO A 22 9.36 -8.39 -9.06
N CYS A 23 8.94 -7.61 -8.05
CA CYS A 23 9.36 -7.84 -6.65
C CYS A 23 8.14 -7.88 -5.71
N GLY A 24 7.95 -9.04 -5.08
CA GLY A 24 6.80 -9.40 -4.26
C GLY A 24 6.34 -8.34 -3.26
N VAL A 25 5.05 -8.37 -2.93
CA VAL A 25 4.42 -7.42 -2.01
C VAL A 25 4.73 -7.84 -0.58
N VAL A 26 5.33 -6.95 0.20
CA VAL A 26 5.68 -7.19 1.61
C VAL A 26 4.70 -6.46 2.52
N LEU A 27 4.00 -7.21 3.38
CA LEU A 27 3.02 -6.69 4.33
C LEU A 27 3.40 -7.09 5.75
N VAL A 28 3.71 -6.10 6.60
CA VAL A 28 3.89 -6.32 8.05
C VAL A 28 2.50 -6.39 8.69
N GLY A 29 1.80 -7.50 8.48
CA GLY A 29 0.43 -7.71 8.97
C GLY A 29 -0.16 -9.05 8.56
N THR A 30 -1.42 -9.26 8.94
CA THR A 30 -2.22 -10.43 8.53
C THR A 30 -2.82 -10.19 7.16
N VAL A 31 -2.58 -11.11 6.22
CA VAL A 31 -3.26 -11.14 4.93
C VAL A 31 -4.54 -11.96 5.09
N THR A 32 -5.67 -11.32 4.87
CA THR A 32 -7.01 -11.91 4.94
C THR A 32 -7.59 -12.09 3.56
N ASP A 33 -8.39 -13.14 3.39
CA ASP A 33 -9.17 -13.33 2.18
C ASP A 33 -10.27 -12.27 2.03
N ASP A 34 -10.43 -11.71 0.82
CA ASP A 34 -11.54 -10.83 0.47
C ASP A 34 -12.49 -11.56 -0.47
N THR A 35 -13.67 -11.91 0.04
CA THR A 35 -14.70 -12.64 -0.70
C THR A 35 -15.26 -11.85 -1.88
N ARG A 36 -15.07 -10.53 -1.90
CA ARG A 36 -15.54 -9.65 -2.98
C ARG A 36 -14.65 -9.72 -4.23
N VAL A 37 -13.45 -10.30 -4.11
CA VAL A 37 -12.52 -10.47 -5.22
C VAL A 37 -12.76 -11.85 -5.84
N TYR A 38 -13.22 -11.86 -7.09
CA TYR A 38 -13.57 -13.08 -7.82
C TYR A 38 -12.35 -13.76 -8.45
N GLU A 39 -11.44 -12.96 -9.02
CA GLU A 39 -10.21 -13.46 -9.65
C GLU A 39 -9.00 -12.91 -8.90
N VAL A 40 -8.20 -13.83 -8.35
CA VAL A 40 -6.94 -13.49 -7.69
C VAL A 40 -5.83 -13.63 -8.72
N PRO A 41 -5.08 -12.56 -9.06
CA PRO A 41 -3.94 -12.69 -9.95
C PRO A 41 -2.79 -13.43 -9.28
N SER A 42 -1.97 -14.14 -10.05
CA SER A 42 -0.75 -14.78 -9.56
C SER A 42 0.20 -13.73 -8.97
N MET A 43 0.48 -13.81 -7.68
CA MET A 43 1.35 -12.85 -7.00
C MET A 43 2.15 -13.51 -5.89
N GLU A 44 3.34 -12.98 -5.66
CA GLU A 44 4.22 -13.35 -4.56
C GLU A 44 4.01 -12.35 -3.41
N ILE A 45 3.57 -12.83 -2.25
CA ILE A 45 3.27 -12.01 -1.07
C ILE A 45 4.09 -12.53 0.11
N ALA A 46 4.80 -11.63 0.79
CA ALA A 46 5.41 -11.91 2.09
C ALA A 46 4.61 -11.24 3.20
N ALA A 47 4.19 -12.00 4.21
CA ALA A 47 3.40 -11.48 5.32
C ALA A 47 3.72 -12.15 6.67
N LEU A 48 3.24 -11.55 7.77
CA LEU A 48 3.42 -12.12 9.12
C LEU A 48 2.55 -13.34 9.32
N ARG A 49 1.30 -13.27 8.86
CA ARG A 49 0.29 -14.33 8.98
C ARG A 49 -0.63 -14.30 7.76
N PHE A 50 -1.03 -15.46 7.30
CA PHE A 50 -2.06 -15.61 6.27
C PHE A 50 -3.27 -16.32 6.88
N THR A 51 -4.48 -15.92 6.50
CA THR A 51 -5.65 -16.78 6.73
C THR A 51 -5.54 -18.01 5.85
N GLU A 52 -6.01 -19.16 6.32
CA GLU A 52 -5.95 -20.42 5.58
C GLU A 52 -6.66 -20.30 4.22
N THR A 53 -7.83 -19.64 4.22
CA THR A 53 -8.61 -19.35 3.01
C THR A 53 -7.87 -18.44 2.02
N GLY A 54 -7.14 -17.45 2.53
CA GLY A 54 -6.37 -16.52 1.71
C GLY A 54 -5.17 -17.20 1.07
N ARG A 55 -4.44 -18.00 1.86
CA ARG A 55 -3.31 -18.81 1.37
C ARG A 55 -3.76 -19.76 0.26
N ALA A 56 -4.83 -20.53 0.50
CA ALA A 56 -5.35 -21.47 -0.48
C ALA A 56 -5.77 -20.80 -1.80
N ARG A 57 -6.36 -19.59 -1.73
CA ARG A 57 -6.71 -18.81 -2.92
C ARG A 57 -5.48 -18.32 -3.69
N ILE A 58 -4.45 -17.86 -2.99
CA ILE A 58 -3.19 -17.39 -3.61
C ILE A 58 -2.47 -18.56 -4.30
N GLU A 59 -2.35 -19.70 -3.63
CA GLU A 59 -1.71 -20.91 -4.18
C GLU A 59 -2.50 -21.45 -5.39
N LYS A 60 -3.84 -21.46 -5.31
CA LYS A 60 -4.70 -21.85 -6.44
C LYS A 60 -4.53 -20.95 -7.66
N ALA A 61 -4.24 -19.67 -7.44
CA ALA A 61 -3.93 -18.71 -8.50
C ALA A 61 -2.48 -18.83 -9.03
N GLY A 62 -1.67 -19.75 -8.51
CA GLY A 62 -0.26 -19.91 -8.86
C GLY A 62 0.66 -18.85 -8.25
N GLY A 63 0.23 -18.21 -7.15
CA GLY A 63 1.03 -17.29 -6.35
C GLY A 63 1.80 -17.98 -5.23
N GLU A 64 2.79 -17.30 -4.66
CA GLU A 64 3.64 -17.81 -3.59
C GLU A 64 3.45 -16.99 -2.30
N CYS A 65 3.20 -17.67 -1.18
CA CYS A 65 3.09 -17.05 0.14
C CYS A 65 4.39 -17.25 0.93
N LEU A 66 5.14 -16.16 1.15
CA LEU A 66 6.42 -16.17 1.86
C LEU A 66 6.30 -15.72 3.32
N THR A 67 7.18 -16.25 4.16
CA THR A 67 7.44 -15.69 5.49
C THR A 67 8.48 -14.57 5.42
N PHE A 68 8.55 -13.75 6.46
CA PHE A 68 9.55 -12.69 6.55
C PHE A 68 10.99 -13.21 6.56
N ASP A 69 11.23 -14.39 7.13
CA ASP A 69 12.56 -15.01 7.15
C ASP A 69 12.98 -15.46 5.73
N GLN A 70 12.04 -16.02 4.96
CA GLN A 70 12.27 -16.40 3.56
C GLN A 70 12.46 -15.18 2.66
N LEU A 71 11.70 -14.11 2.92
CA LEU A 71 11.86 -12.84 2.23
C LEU A 71 13.23 -12.20 2.54
N ALA A 72 13.69 -12.23 3.78
CA ALA A 72 14.95 -11.64 4.20
C ALA A 72 16.15 -12.28 3.48
N LEU A 73 16.07 -13.59 3.20
CA LEU A 73 17.05 -14.30 2.38
C LEU A 73 17.00 -13.91 0.90
N ARG A 74 15.81 -13.57 0.36
CA ARG A 74 15.62 -13.18 -1.05
C ARG A 74 15.91 -11.70 -1.32
N ALA A 75 15.58 -10.80 -0.39
CA ALA A 75 15.61 -9.35 -0.60
C ALA A 75 15.95 -8.57 0.71
N PRO A 76 17.23 -8.50 1.10
CA PRO A 76 17.65 -7.94 2.40
C PRO A 76 17.57 -6.40 2.52
N LEU A 77 17.42 -5.66 1.40
CA LEU A 77 17.61 -4.20 1.40
C LEU A 77 16.37 -3.35 1.76
N GLY A 78 15.16 -3.93 1.86
CA GLY A 78 14.00 -3.32 2.56
C GLY A 78 13.67 -1.83 2.28
N GLN A 79 14.01 -1.28 1.10
CA GLN A 79 13.84 0.14 0.82
C GLN A 79 12.39 0.48 0.43
N ASN A 80 11.87 1.59 0.98
CA ASN A 80 10.61 2.31 0.66
C ASN A 80 9.41 2.14 1.61
N THR A 81 9.60 2.38 2.91
CA THR A 81 8.50 2.64 3.85
C THR A 81 8.18 4.15 3.88
N HIS A 82 7.03 4.55 3.33
CA HIS A 82 6.61 5.95 3.27
C HIS A 82 5.77 6.32 4.52
N PHE A 83 6.40 6.96 5.49
CA PHE A 83 5.69 7.68 6.56
C PHE A 83 5.85 9.18 6.34
N GLY A 84 4.80 9.83 5.83
CA GLY A 84 4.73 11.28 5.67
C GLY A 84 4.00 11.94 6.84
N ALA A 85 4.43 13.14 7.22
CA ALA A 85 3.79 13.91 8.28
C ALA A 85 2.55 14.68 7.77
N PRO A 86 1.43 14.67 8.51
CA PRO A 86 0.27 15.49 8.20
C PRO A 86 0.57 16.97 8.46
N GLY A 87 0.34 17.84 7.48
CA GLY A 87 0.54 19.30 7.61
C GLY A 87 1.75 19.87 6.86
N VAL A 88 2.38 19.07 6.00
CA VAL A 88 3.35 19.55 5.00
C VAL A 88 2.57 19.97 3.74
N PRO A 89 2.91 21.10 3.08
CA PRO A 89 2.29 21.48 1.82
C PRO A 89 2.35 20.32 0.82
N HIS A 90 1.22 20.01 0.17
CA HIS A 90 1.05 18.88 -0.76
C HIS A 90 1.08 17.47 -0.13
N SER A 91 1.00 17.33 1.21
CA SER A 91 0.81 16.02 1.85
C SER A 91 -0.67 15.68 2.07
N HIS A 92 -1.09 14.51 1.60
CA HIS A 92 -2.46 13.99 1.79
C HIS A 92 -2.58 13.04 2.98
N ASN A 93 -1.55 12.95 3.81
CA ASN A 93 -1.52 12.05 4.96
C ASN A 93 -2.61 12.43 5.98
N LYS A 94 -3.41 11.44 6.37
CA LYS A 94 -4.54 11.64 7.26
C LYS A 94 -4.03 11.93 8.68
N PRO A 95 -4.44 13.04 9.32
CA PRO A 95 -4.07 13.30 10.70
C PRO A 95 -4.73 12.30 11.64
N TYR A 96 -4.02 11.93 12.70
CA TYR A 96 -4.56 11.11 13.78
C TYR A 96 -5.40 11.99 14.71
N VAL A 97 -6.72 11.90 14.56
CA VAL A 97 -7.68 12.70 15.33
C VAL A 97 -8.46 11.81 16.29
N ARG A 98 -8.70 12.27 17.53
CA ARG A 98 -9.44 11.53 18.56
C ARG A 98 -10.86 11.11 18.14
N SER A 99 -11.56 11.95 17.37
CA SER A 99 -12.89 11.64 16.86
C SER A 99 -13.21 12.43 15.59
N LYS A 100 -14.19 11.94 14.81
CA LYS A 100 -14.68 12.66 13.63
C LYS A 100 -15.64 13.75 14.06
N GLY A 101 -15.48 14.97 13.53
CA GLY A 101 -16.45 16.04 13.76
C GLY A 101 -15.97 17.39 13.26
N ARG A 102 -16.86 18.40 13.27
CA ARG A 102 -16.51 19.78 12.91
C ARG A 102 -15.54 20.43 13.91
N LYS A 103 -15.57 19.99 15.17
CA LYS A 103 -14.78 20.54 16.29
C LYS A 103 -13.35 20.02 16.35
N PHE A 104 -13.04 18.89 15.70
CA PHE A 104 -11.74 18.23 15.79
C PHE A 104 -10.92 18.45 14.52
N GLU A 105 -9.78 19.13 14.65
CA GLU A 105 -8.73 19.32 13.61
C GLU A 105 -9.21 19.73 12.20
N LYS A 106 -10.29 20.53 12.13
CA LYS A 106 -10.85 21.07 10.87
C LYS A 106 -10.81 22.59 10.75
N ALA A 107 -10.18 23.30 11.69
CA ALA A 107 -10.20 24.77 11.76
C ALA A 107 -8.97 25.40 11.10
N ARG A 108 -7.92 25.70 11.88
CA ARG A 108 -6.67 26.29 11.40
C ARG A 108 -5.92 25.28 10.52
N ARG A 109 -5.19 25.75 9.49
CA ARG A 109 -4.44 24.93 8.51
C ARG A 109 -5.28 24.10 7.52
N LYS A 110 -6.59 23.93 7.74
CA LYS A 110 -7.49 23.19 6.83
C LYS A 110 -8.44 24.07 6.02
N ARG A 111 -8.62 25.34 6.41
CA ARG A 111 -9.54 26.29 5.77
C ARG A 111 -8.84 27.61 5.50
N ASN A 112 -9.11 28.22 4.35
CA ASN A 112 -8.53 29.51 3.96
C ASN A 112 -8.91 30.62 4.96
N ILE A 113 -10.12 30.58 5.52
CA ILE A 113 -10.63 31.62 6.43
C ILE A 113 -10.01 31.60 7.85
N ARG A 114 -9.27 30.55 8.23
CA ARG A 114 -8.68 30.40 9.57
C ARG A 114 -7.15 30.44 9.51
N GLY A 115 -6.62 31.55 9.00
CA GLY A 115 -5.19 31.87 8.95
C GLY A 115 -4.52 31.49 7.63
N PHE A 116 -4.42 30.20 7.33
CA PHE A 116 -3.92 29.69 6.05
C PHE A 116 -4.38 28.24 5.86
N ARG A 117 -4.37 27.76 4.60
CA ARG A 117 -4.63 26.36 4.25
C ARG A 117 -3.36 25.72 3.73
N VAL A 118 -3.05 24.54 4.28
CA VAL A 118 -1.98 23.65 3.83
C VAL A 118 -2.53 22.66 2.81
#